data_AF-A0A6J3BUA8-F1
#
_entry.id   AF-A0A6J3BUA8-F1
#
_cell.length_a   1.000
_cell.length_b   1.000
_cell.length_c   1.000
_cell.angle_alpha   90.00
_cell.angle_beta   90.00
_cell.angle_gamma   90.00
#
_symmetry.space_group_name_H-M   'P 1'
#
loop_
_entity.id
_entity.type
_entity.pdbx_description
1 polymer ?
#
loop_
_entity_poly.entity_id
_entity_poly.type
_entity_poly.pdbx_seq_one_letter_code
_entity_poly.pdbx_strand_id
1 'polypeptide(L)'
;MIFYDFRYHLSLQESYDRLRLAFHDEALSHATVYNWFNEFKRGRTNLIDDVREGRPSTAMTKDNISVVRRMIETDKRVTYQQIRAWLEIGMSEVHKIFHEHLAISGARWIPHNSTEAQKLRRVDWCREMHERFNGGDLNFVFDIVTADESWIYCYDPETKRQSA
;
A
#
# COMPACT_ATOMS: atom_id res chain seq x y z
N MET A 1 13.00 10.13 -28.79
CA MET A 1 13.52 10.72 -30.05
C MET A 1 13.89 12.20 -29.89
N ILE A 2 12.99 13.07 -29.42
CA ILE A 2 13.26 14.53 -29.26
C ILE A 2 14.52 14.82 -28.43
N PHE A 3 14.69 14.18 -27.27
CA PHE A 3 15.87 14.40 -26.43
C PHE A 3 17.17 13.97 -27.10
N TYR A 4 17.14 12.90 -27.89
CA TYR A 4 18.29 12.47 -28.68
C TYR A 4 18.63 13.53 -29.74
N ASP A 5 17.63 14.04 -30.46
CA ASP A 5 17.82 15.08 -31.50
C ASP A 5 18.41 16.35 -30.89
N PHE A 6 17.91 16.76 -29.72
CA PHE A 6 18.45 17.88 -28.96
C PHE A 6 19.93 17.66 -28.57
N ARG A 7 20.29 16.46 -28.11
CA ARG A 7 21.67 16.10 -27.75
C ARG A 7 22.61 16.04 -28.95
N TYR A 8 22.09 15.71 -30.13
CA TYR A 8 22.82 15.74 -31.39
C TYR A 8 22.84 17.13 -32.04
N HIS A 9 22.37 18.16 -31.33
CA HIS A 9 22.34 19.55 -31.79
C HIS A 9 21.52 19.78 -33.06
N LEU A 10 20.52 18.92 -33.33
CA LEU A 10 19.54 19.20 -34.37
C LEU A 10 18.69 20.40 -33.97
N SER A 11 18.27 21.17 -34.96
CA SER A 11 17.27 22.21 -34.77
C SER A 11 15.91 21.59 -34.47
N LEU A 12 15.05 22.40 -33.86
CA LEU A 12 13.67 22.03 -33.58
C LEU A 12 12.91 21.61 -34.84
N GLN A 13 13.14 22.32 -35.95
CA GLN A 13 12.45 22.05 -37.20
C GLN A 13 12.89 20.71 -37.79
N GLU A 14 14.19 20.43 -37.80
CA GLU A 14 14.73 19.13 -38.25
C GLU A 14 14.21 17.97 -37.40
N SER A 15 14.12 18.15 -36.07
CA SER A 15 13.55 17.13 -35.17
C SER A 15 12.06 16.90 -35.45
N TYR A 16 11.29 17.97 -35.67
CA TYR A 16 9.87 17.87 -36.02
C TYR A 16 9.65 17.18 -37.37
N ASP A 17 10.41 17.56 -38.40
CA ASP A 17 10.30 16.96 -39.72
C ASP A 17 10.70 15.49 -39.69
N ARG A 18 11.73 15.13 -38.90
CA ARG A 18 12.12 13.73 -38.66
C ARG A 18 11.05 12.93 -37.93
N LEU A 19 10.42 13.51 -36.92
CA LEU A 19 9.26 12.92 -36.22
C LEU A 19 8.10 12.68 -37.18
N ARG A 20 7.76 13.67 -38.01
CA ARG A 20 6.67 13.59 -38.97
C ARG A 20 6.95 12.59 -40.09
N LEU A 21 8.20 12.46 -40.51
CA LEU A 21 8.61 11.46 -41.49
C LEU A 21 8.54 10.04 -40.93
N ALA A 22 8.88 9.85 -39.65
CA ALA A 22 8.88 8.53 -39.02
C ALA A 22 7.48 8.06 -38.57
N PHE A 23 6.64 8.98 -38.09
CA PHE A 23 5.35 8.66 -37.45
C PHE A 23 4.13 9.22 -38.18
N HIS A 24 4.30 9.98 -39.25
CA HIS A 24 3.23 10.57 -40.07
C HIS A 24 2.15 11.26 -39.21
N ASP A 25 0.92 10.78 -39.24
CA ASP A 25 -0.23 11.36 -38.55
C ASP A 25 -0.22 11.10 -37.04
N GLU A 26 0.57 10.12 -36.57
CA GLU A 26 0.78 9.84 -35.14
C GLU A 26 1.92 10.69 -34.54
N ALA A 27 2.58 11.51 -35.35
CA ALA A 27 3.66 12.37 -34.87
C ALA A 27 3.15 13.42 -33.88
N LEU A 28 3.98 13.72 -32.88
CA LEU A 28 3.71 14.79 -31.94
C LEU A 28 3.55 16.13 -32.66
N SER A 29 2.65 16.98 -32.15
CA SER A 29 2.44 18.32 -32.71
C SER A 29 3.72 19.16 -32.59
N HIS A 30 3.87 20.12 -33.51
CA HIS A 30 5.01 21.05 -33.52
C HIS A 30 5.14 21.79 -32.17
N ALA A 31 4.00 22.20 -31.58
CA ALA A 31 3.96 22.85 -30.27
C ALA A 31 4.52 21.96 -29.15
N THR A 32 4.23 20.66 -29.16
CA THR A 32 4.77 19.72 -28.17
C THR A 32 6.29 19.57 -28.31
N VAL A 33 6.79 19.44 -29.55
CA VAL A 33 8.24 19.40 -29.81
C VAL A 33 8.92 20.69 -29.36
N TYR A 34 8.31 21.83 -29.63
CA TYR A 34 8.79 23.14 -29.19
C TYR A 34 8.90 23.27 -27.67
N ASN A 35 7.86 22.86 -26.95
CA ASN A 35 7.86 22.90 -25.49
C ASN A 35 8.97 22.03 -24.91
N TRP A 36 9.14 20.80 -25.42
CA TRP A 36 10.22 19.91 -24.97
C TRP A 36 11.61 20.46 -25.25
N PHE A 37 11.84 21.05 -26.44
CA PHE A 37 13.12 21.71 -26.75
C PHE A 37 13.44 22.85 -25.78
N ASN A 38 12.44 23.64 -25.39
CA ASN A 38 12.63 24.71 -24.41
C ASN A 38 12.90 24.16 -23.01
N GLU A 39 12.23 23.09 -22.59
CA GLU A 39 12.52 22.42 -21.32
C GLU A 39 13.96 21.86 -21.28
N PHE A 40 14.43 21.29 -22.39
CA PHE A 40 15.82 20.83 -22.48
C PHE A 40 16.84 21.98 -22.44
N LYS A 41 16.52 23.12 -23.08
CA LYS A 41 17.34 24.36 -22.95
C LYS A 41 17.35 24.90 -21.52
N ARG A 42 16.27 24.71 -20.75
CA ARG A 42 16.18 25.05 -19.32
C ARG A 42 16.93 24.07 -18.42
N GLY A 43 17.55 23.03 -18.99
CA GLY A 43 18.37 22.05 -18.26
C GLY A 43 17.61 20.82 -17.81
N ARG A 44 16.32 20.64 -18.19
CA ARG A 44 15.60 19.39 -17.92
C ARG A 44 16.28 18.24 -18.67
N THR A 45 16.62 17.16 -17.96
CA THR A 45 17.16 15.92 -18.54
C THR A 45 16.26 14.71 -18.32
N ASN A 46 15.28 14.83 -17.42
CA ASN A 46 14.31 13.78 -17.15
C ASN A 46 13.15 13.81 -18.16
N LEU A 47 12.83 12.64 -18.71
CA LEU A 47 11.74 12.43 -19.67
C LEU A 47 10.44 11.95 -19.01
N ILE A 48 10.49 11.66 -17.70
CA ILE A 48 9.31 11.30 -16.93
C ILE A 48 8.47 12.57 -16.71
N ASP A 49 7.15 12.42 -16.84
CA ASP A 49 6.18 13.47 -16.50
C ASP A 49 6.40 13.92 -15.06
N ASP A 50 6.31 15.23 -14.83
CA ASP A 50 6.28 15.74 -13.45
C ASP A 50 5.04 15.20 -12.73
N VAL A 51 5.11 15.14 -11.40
CA VAL A 51 3.96 14.72 -10.59
C VAL A 51 2.78 15.62 -10.95
N ARG A 52 1.77 15.02 -11.59
CA ARG A 52 0.54 15.73 -11.92
C ARG A 52 -0.23 15.96 -10.64
N GLU A 53 -0.30 17.22 -10.21
CA GLU A 53 -1.23 17.61 -9.15
C GLU A 53 -2.65 17.44 -9.69
N GLY A 54 -3.31 16.36 -9.28
CA GLY A 54 -4.71 16.13 -9.58
C GLY A 54 -5.60 17.16 -8.88
N ARG A 55 -6.90 17.11 -9.16
CA ARG A 55 -7.88 17.90 -8.40
C ARG A 55 -7.73 17.55 -6.90
N PRO A 56 -7.54 18.53 -6.00
CA PRO A 56 -7.51 18.27 -4.58
C PRO A 56 -8.80 17.56 -4.17
N SER A 57 -8.67 16.39 -3.55
CA SER A 57 -9.84 15.68 -3.01
C SER A 57 -10.37 16.49 -1.82
N THR A 58 -11.56 17.07 -1.97
CA THR A 58 -12.26 17.79 -0.90
C THR A 58 -12.58 16.87 0.28
N ALA A 59 -12.64 15.55 0.06
CA ALA A 59 -12.92 14.56 1.08
C ALA A 59 -11.68 14.12 1.88
N MET A 60 -10.48 14.19 1.30
CA MET A 60 -9.23 13.68 1.91
C MET A 60 -8.39 14.82 2.51
N THR A 61 -9.06 15.78 3.13
CA THR A 61 -8.40 16.85 3.89
C THR A 61 -7.75 16.29 5.16
N LYS A 62 -6.71 16.96 5.66
CA LYS A 62 -6.06 16.58 6.93
C LYS A 62 -7.06 16.54 8.09
N ASP A 63 -8.02 17.46 8.08
CA ASP A 63 -9.09 17.53 9.07
C ASP A 63 -9.96 16.28 9.04
N ASN A 64 -10.49 15.89 7.88
CA ASN A 64 -11.30 14.68 7.75
C ASN A 64 -10.52 13.43 8.18
N ILE A 65 -9.26 13.28 7.76
CA ILE A 65 -8.40 12.17 8.19
C ILE A 65 -8.24 12.15 9.71
N SER A 66 -8.04 13.32 10.34
CA SER A 66 -7.90 13.42 11.80
C SER A 66 -9.18 13.04 12.54
N VAL A 67 -10.34 13.40 12.00
CA VAL A 67 -11.63 13.00 12.59
C VAL A 67 -11.81 11.50 12.46
N VAL A 68 -11.59 10.91 11.28
CA VAL A 68 -11.71 9.45 11.08
C VAL A 68 -10.82 8.70 12.07
N ARG A 69 -9.56 9.15 12.24
CA ARG A 69 -8.64 8.59 13.23
C ARG A 69 -9.22 8.62 14.64
N ARG A 70 -9.72 9.77 15.08
CA ARG A 70 -10.32 9.93 16.41
C ARG A 70 -11.55 9.05 16.61
N MET A 71 -12.40 8.91 15.59
CA MET A 71 -13.57 8.03 15.64
C MET A 71 -13.15 6.58 15.91
N ILE A 72 -12.08 6.11 15.26
CA ILE A 72 -11.58 4.74 15.38
C ILE A 72 -10.87 4.50 16.72
N GLU A 73 -10.12 5.50 17.20
CA GLU A 73 -9.50 5.44 18.52
C GLU A 73 -10.54 5.39 19.64
N THR A 74 -11.68 6.06 19.45
CA THR A 74 -12.81 6.04 20.39
C THR A 74 -13.60 4.74 20.30
N ASP A 75 -13.94 4.31 19.09
CA ASP A 75 -14.65 3.06 18.83
C ASP A 75 -14.04 2.30 17.64
N LYS A 76 -13.34 1.21 17.95
CA LYS A 76 -12.71 0.33 16.95
C LYS A 76 -13.71 -0.42 16.07
N ARG A 77 -15.01 -0.36 16.38
CA ARG A 77 -16.09 -1.02 15.62
C ARG A 77 -16.86 -0.06 14.71
N VAL A 78 -16.42 1.19 14.61
CA VAL A 78 -17.03 2.17 13.72
C VAL A 78 -17.07 1.65 12.28
N THR A 79 -18.23 1.78 11.65
CA THR A 79 -18.47 1.28 10.28
C THR A 79 -18.19 2.37 9.25
N TYR A 80 -17.87 1.96 8.03
CA TYR A 80 -17.74 2.88 6.90
C TYR A 80 -18.98 3.74 6.67
N GLN A 81 -20.18 3.18 6.90
CA GLN A 81 -21.45 3.91 6.75
C GLN A 81 -21.60 5.04 7.77
N GLN A 82 -21.24 4.80 9.04
CA GLN A 82 -21.28 5.82 10.08
C GLN A 82 -20.30 6.97 9.78
N ILE A 83 -19.11 6.64 9.31
CA ILE A 83 -18.08 7.64 8.98
C ILE A 83 -18.52 8.48 7.78
N ARG A 84 -19.03 7.83 6.74
CA ARG A 84 -19.64 8.51 5.59
C ARG A 84 -20.76 9.46 6.04
N ALA A 85 -21.67 9.00 6.88
CA ALA A 85 -22.80 9.82 7.32
C ALA A 85 -22.34 11.02 8.16
N TRP A 86 -21.30 10.85 8.97
CA TRP A 86 -20.78 11.92 9.83
C TRP A 86 -19.95 12.97 9.08
N LEU A 87 -19.16 12.54 8.09
CA LEU A 87 -18.29 13.43 7.30
C LEU A 87 -18.91 13.89 5.97
N GLU A 88 -20.07 13.36 5.59
CA GLU A 88 -20.75 13.59 4.31
C GLU A 88 -19.85 13.35 3.08
N ILE A 89 -18.91 12.40 3.18
CA ILE A 89 -17.99 12.02 2.10
C ILE A 89 -18.44 10.73 1.40
N GLY A 90 -17.96 10.51 0.18
CA GLY A 90 -18.22 9.28 -0.55
C GLY A 90 -17.57 8.05 0.10
N MET A 91 -18.17 6.87 -0.13
CA MET A 91 -17.66 5.59 0.39
C MET A 91 -16.24 5.28 -0.09
N SER A 92 -15.92 5.67 -1.34
CA SER A 92 -14.60 5.42 -1.91
C SER A 92 -13.50 6.19 -1.18
N GLU A 93 -13.83 7.39 -0.70
CA GLU A 93 -12.94 8.28 0.01
C GLU A 93 -12.73 7.81 1.44
N VAL A 94 -13.77 7.31 2.11
CA VAL A 94 -13.62 6.62 3.41
C VAL A 94 -12.66 5.44 3.28
N HIS A 95 -12.84 4.61 2.24
CA HIS A 95 -11.98 3.45 2.00
C HIS A 95 -10.50 3.85 1.79
N LYS A 96 -10.25 4.90 0.98
CA LYS A 96 -8.91 5.45 0.79
C LYS A 96 -8.32 5.98 2.08
N ILE A 97 -9.08 6.70 2.90
CA ILE A 97 -8.62 7.19 4.20
C ILE A 97 -8.16 6.02 5.09
N PHE A 98 -8.93 4.93 5.16
CA PHE A 98 -8.58 3.76 5.97
C PHE A 98 -7.30 3.07 5.52
N HIS A 99 -7.17 2.80 4.22
CA HIS A 99 -6.10 1.96 3.70
C HIS A 99 -4.84 2.74 3.31
N GLU A 100 -4.99 3.92 2.69
CA GLU A 100 -3.87 4.71 2.19
C GLU A 100 -3.31 5.67 3.24
N HIS A 101 -4.15 6.21 4.13
CA HIS A 101 -3.72 7.23 5.11
C HIS A 101 -3.61 6.73 6.55
N LEU A 102 -4.46 5.77 6.96
CA LEU A 102 -4.47 5.25 8.33
C LEU A 102 -3.88 3.84 8.45
N ALA A 103 -3.68 3.13 7.34
CA ALA A 103 -3.17 1.76 7.26
C ALA A 103 -3.86 0.80 8.26
N ILE A 104 -5.19 0.92 8.38
CA ILE A 104 -5.95 0.15 9.38
C ILE A 104 -6.16 -1.27 8.88
N SER A 105 -5.71 -2.24 9.68
CA SER A 105 -5.99 -3.65 9.49
C SER A 105 -7.28 -4.05 10.23
N GLY A 106 -7.97 -5.06 9.71
CA GLY A 106 -9.11 -5.67 10.40
C GLY A 106 -8.75 -6.29 11.76
N ALA A 107 -9.78 -6.68 12.51
CA ALA A 107 -9.61 -7.37 13.77
C ALA A 107 -8.94 -8.74 13.57
N ARG A 108 -8.05 -9.12 14.51
CA ARG A 108 -7.43 -10.45 14.55
C ARG A 108 -8.18 -11.33 15.54
N TRP A 109 -8.43 -12.58 15.16
CA TRP A 109 -8.95 -13.59 16.08
C TRP A 109 -7.95 -13.87 17.19
N ILE A 110 -8.42 -13.84 18.43
CA ILE A 110 -7.64 -14.19 19.61
C ILE A 110 -8.18 -15.54 20.11
N PRO A 111 -7.33 -16.58 20.32
CA PRO A 111 -7.79 -17.92 20.68
C PRO A 111 -8.70 -17.95 21.92
N HIS A 112 -8.35 -17.18 22.95
CA HIS A 112 -9.09 -17.14 24.21
C HIS A 112 -9.10 -15.74 24.81
N ASN A 113 -10.17 -15.41 25.54
CA ASN A 113 -10.21 -14.21 26.36
C ASN A 113 -9.57 -14.50 27.73
N SER A 114 -8.26 -14.26 27.85
CA SER A 114 -7.50 -14.58 29.06
C SER A 114 -7.79 -13.64 30.23
N THR A 115 -7.79 -14.18 31.44
CA THR A 115 -7.85 -13.39 32.69
C THR A 115 -6.52 -12.67 32.95
N GLU A 116 -6.53 -11.61 33.77
CA GLU A 116 -5.30 -10.88 34.12
C GLU A 116 -4.25 -11.79 34.78
N ALA A 117 -4.68 -12.71 35.66
CA ALA A 117 -3.78 -13.69 36.26
C ALA A 117 -3.16 -14.65 35.21
N GLN A 118 -3.92 -15.06 34.18
CA GLN A 118 -3.37 -15.86 33.08
C GLN A 118 -2.38 -15.06 32.23
N LYS A 119 -2.66 -13.78 31.95
CA LYS A 119 -1.74 -12.90 31.22
C LYS A 119 -0.42 -12.73 31.95
N LEU A 120 -0.48 -12.45 33.26
CA LEU A 120 0.71 -12.30 34.10
C LEU A 120 1.56 -13.59 34.09
N ARG A 121 0.93 -14.76 34.35
CA ARG A 121 1.64 -16.04 34.29
C ARG A 121 2.33 -16.29 32.95
N ARG A 122 1.68 -15.93 31.83
CA ARG A 122 2.28 -16.06 30.50
C ARG A 122 3.49 -15.15 30.32
N VAL A 123 3.41 -13.90 30.78
CA VAL A 123 4.53 -12.94 30.72
C VAL A 123 5.70 -13.42 31.57
N ASP A 124 5.44 -13.88 32.79
CA ASP A 124 6.47 -14.37 33.70
C ASP A 124 7.15 -15.63 33.13
N TRP A 125 6.39 -16.57 32.58
CA TRP A 125 6.93 -17.73 31.88
C TRP A 125 7.81 -17.34 30.69
N CYS A 126 7.36 -16.40 29.86
CA CYS A 126 8.18 -15.91 28.73
C CYS A 126 9.48 -15.26 29.20
N ARG A 127 9.45 -14.49 30.30
CA ARG A 127 10.65 -13.84 30.86
C ARG A 127 11.63 -14.88 31.39
N GLU A 128 11.15 -15.86 32.15
CA GLU A 128 11.96 -16.97 32.66
C GLU A 128 12.62 -17.76 31.52
N MET A 129 11.86 -18.09 30.47
CA MET A 129 12.40 -18.79 29.30
C MET A 129 13.43 -17.92 28.57
N HIS A 130 13.17 -16.63 28.40
CA HIS A 130 14.11 -15.71 27.75
C HIS A 130 15.44 -15.64 28.50
N GLU A 131 15.42 -15.57 29.83
CA GLU A 131 16.63 -15.60 30.67
C GLU A 131 17.33 -16.96 30.59
N ARG A 132 16.57 -18.06 30.68
CA ARG A 132 17.10 -19.44 30.62
C ARG A 132 17.87 -19.73 29.34
N PHE A 133 17.43 -19.16 28.20
CA PHE A 133 18.09 -19.33 26.90
C PHE A 133 19.05 -18.17 26.56
N ASN A 134 19.41 -17.32 27.54
CA ASN A 134 20.26 -16.14 27.37
C ASN A 134 19.85 -15.28 26.16
N GLY A 135 18.55 -14.99 26.02
CA GLY A 135 18.02 -14.21 24.90
C GLY A 135 18.13 -14.90 23.52
N GLY A 136 18.44 -16.20 23.48
CA GLY A 136 18.62 -16.97 22.25
C GLY A 136 20.09 -17.30 21.93
N ASP A 137 21.05 -16.86 22.75
CA ASP A 137 22.48 -17.13 22.52
C ASP A 137 22.89 -18.57 22.86
N LEU A 138 22.08 -19.27 23.67
CA LEU A 138 22.33 -20.65 24.04
C LEU A 138 21.61 -21.61 23.09
N ASN A 139 22.37 -22.56 22.53
CA ASN A 139 21.85 -23.60 21.64
C ASN A 139 20.94 -24.64 22.33
N PHE A 140 20.63 -24.50 23.62
CA PHE A 140 19.75 -25.43 24.37
C PHE A 140 18.33 -25.50 23.82
N VAL A 141 17.91 -24.58 22.96
CA VAL A 141 16.60 -24.66 22.26
C VAL A 141 16.53 -25.92 21.37
N PHE A 142 17.66 -26.39 20.83
CA PHE A 142 17.72 -27.59 19.98
C PHE A 142 17.47 -28.89 20.75
N ASP A 143 17.57 -28.87 22.08
CA ASP A 143 17.32 -30.02 22.94
C ASP A 143 15.82 -30.16 23.30
N ILE A 144 14.98 -29.20 22.89
CA ILE A 144 13.54 -29.22 23.19
C ILE A 144 12.81 -30.13 22.20
N VAL A 145 12.13 -31.15 22.73
CA VAL A 145 11.17 -31.97 21.99
C VAL A 145 9.75 -31.58 22.42
N THR A 146 8.92 -31.15 21.48
CA THR A 146 7.51 -30.80 21.73
C THR A 146 6.58 -31.70 20.92
N ALA A 147 5.41 -31.99 21.47
CA ALA A 147 4.32 -32.70 20.77
C ALA A 147 3.00 -31.97 21.04
N ASP A 148 2.11 -31.96 20.05
CA ASP A 148 0.74 -31.47 20.14
C ASP A 148 -0.17 -32.34 19.25
N GLU A 149 -1.46 -32.35 19.54
CA GLU A 149 -2.45 -33.12 18.80
C GLU A 149 -3.32 -32.19 17.95
N SER A 150 -3.50 -32.53 16.67
CA SER A 150 -4.33 -31.77 15.75
C SER A 150 -5.38 -32.67 15.11
N TRP A 151 -6.62 -32.19 15.07
CA TRP A 151 -7.70 -32.88 14.38
C TRP A 151 -7.54 -32.73 12.88
N ILE A 152 -7.45 -33.86 12.16
CA ILE A 152 -7.49 -33.89 10.70
C ILE A 152 -8.89 -34.34 10.31
N TYR A 153 -9.64 -33.45 9.66
CA TYR A 153 -10.97 -33.78 9.18
C TYR A 153 -10.85 -34.73 7.98
N CYS A 154 -11.33 -35.97 8.14
CA CYS A 154 -11.44 -36.92 7.04
C CYS A 154 -12.75 -36.65 6.28
N TYR A 155 -12.63 -36.14 5.05
CA TYR A 155 -13.75 -35.97 4.14
C TYR A 155 -13.64 -36.99 3.02
N ASP A 156 -14.59 -37.91 2.95
CA ASP A 156 -14.70 -38.85 1.83
C ASP A 156 -15.83 -38.38 0.89
N PRO A 157 -15.52 -37.80 -0.27
CA PRO A 157 -16.54 -37.32 -1.20
C PRO A 157 -17.23 -38.50 -1.89
N GLU A 158 -18.52 -38.68 -1.65
CA GLU A 158 -19.33 -39.75 -2.27
C GLU A 158 -19.56 -39.53 -3.78
N THR A 159 -19.35 -38.30 -4.27
CA THR A 159 -19.56 -37.94 -5.67
C THR A 159 -18.43 -37.07 -6.21
N LYS A 160 -18.15 -37.21 -7.52
CA LYS A 160 -17.19 -36.34 -8.23
C LYS A 160 -17.49 -34.84 -8.16
N ARG A 161 -18.72 -34.45 -7.83
CA ARG A 161 -19.11 -33.03 -7.64
C ARG A 161 -18.79 -32.52 -6.24
N GLN A 162 -18.70 -33.41 -5.25
CA GLN A 162 -18.35 -33.09 -3.86
C GLN A 162 -16.83 -32.98 -3.65
N SER A 163 -16.02 -33.53 -4.56
CA SER A 163 -14.55 -33.49 -4.51
C SER A 163 -13.93 -32.25 -5.14
N ALA A 164 -14.72 -31.25 -5.57
CA ALA A 164 -14.28 -30.09 -6.34
C ALA A 164 -14.31 -28.80 -5.51
#